data_AF-Q82I75-F1
#
_entry.id   AF-Q82I75-F1
#
_cell.length_a   1.000
_cell.length_b   1.000
_cell.length_c   1.000
_cell.angle_alpha   90.00
_cell.angle_beta   90.00
_cell.angle_gamma   90.00
#
_symmetry.space_group_name_H-M   'P 1'
#
loop_
_entity.id
_entity.type
_entity.pdbx_description
1 polymer ?
#
loop_
_entity_poly.entity_id
_entity_poly.type
_entity_poly.pdbx_seq_one_letter_code
_entity_poly.pdbx_strand_id
1 'polypeptide(L)'
;MLSNGHCLETGFPEPGEVIVNQASSRTFGLLNSAATRVATLRANKVVYSTMTDTDVSIYQLTTTYAAIKSAYGISALTVQDTHPTAGTAITVASGYWKRLYSCNVDGFAYRLKEGDWTWKDSLRYTSACQTIGGTSGSPVIDNATGKVVAVNNTGNEDGETCTENNPCEVDASGNVTVREGINYAQETYQIPACFTTANVLNLSASGCTLPKP
;
A
#
# COMPACT_ATOMS: atom_id res chain seq x y z
N MET A 1 -7.93 4.62 -6.74
CA MET A 1 -7.46 4.91 -5.37
C MET A 1 -6.79 3.67 -4.84
N LEU A 2 -5.64 3.80 -4.18
CA LEU A 2 -4.82 2.70 -3.66
C LEU A 2 -4.84 2.72 -2.13
N SER A 3 -4.99 1.57 -1.48
CA SER A 3 -4.93 1.39 -0.02
C SER A 3 -4.39 -0.02 0.28
N ASN A 4 -4.30 -0.42 1.56
CA ASN A 4 -4.12 -1.84 1.90
C ASN A 4 -5.41 -2.65 1.71
N GLY A 5 -5.25 -3.96 1.55
CA GLY A 5 -6.29 -5.00 1.64
C GLY A 5 -6.94 -5.04 3.02
N HIS A 6 -6.17 -4.96 4.11
CA HIS A 6 -6.74 -4.90 5.46
C HIS A 6 -7.57 -3.63 5.70
N CYS A 7 -7.40 -2.60 4.87
CA CYS A 7 -8.21 -1.38 4.95
C CYS A 7 -9.54 -1.50 4.19
N LEU A 8 -9.86 -2.63 3.58
CA LEU A 8 -11.08 -2.86 2.79
C LEU A 8 -12.35 -2.67 3.64
N GLU A 9 -13.35 -1.97 3.09
CA GLU A 9 -14.56 -1.61 3.83
C GLU A 9 -15.48 -2.79 4.20
N THR A 10 -15.23 -3.97 3.64
CA THR A 10 -15.99 -5.20 3.92
C THR A 10 -15.30 -6.15 4.89
N GLY A 11 -14.17 -5.75 5.47
CA GLY A 11 -13.36 -6.58 6.36
C GLY A 11 -12.09 -7.09 5.69
N PHE A 12 -11.24 -7.78 6.46
CA PHE A 12 -9.95 -8.29 6.01
C PHE A 12 -10.16 -9.47 5.05
N PRO A 13 -9.59 -9.43 3.83
CA PRO A 13 -9.51 -10.61 2.99
C PRO A 13 -8.82 -11.78 3.72
N GLU A 14 -9.40 -12.96 3.64
CA GLU A 14 -8.82 -14.17 4.23
C GLU A 14 -7.47 -14.52 3.56
N PRO A 15 -6.57 -15.28 4.23
CA PRO A 15 -5.40 -15.83 3.57
C PRO A 15 -5.78 -16.68 2.34
N GLY A 16 -5.20 -16.36 1.19
CA GLY A 16 -5.54 -16.95 -0.11
C GLY A 16 -6.68 -16.25 -0.86
N GLU A 17 -7.38 -15.30 -0.23
CA GLU A 17 -8.51 -14.62 -0.85
C GLU A 17 -8.07 -13.47 -1.77
N VAL A 18 -8.68 -13.42 -2.96
CA VAL A 18 -8.52 -12.34 -3.93
C VAL A 18 -9.89 -11.87 -4.39
N ILE A 19 -10.20 -10.61 -4.11
CA ILE A 19 -11.47 -9.97 -4.44
C ILE A 19 -11.28 -9.13 -5.71
N VAL A 20 -12.13 -9.36 -6.72
CA VAL A 20 -12.12 -8.60 -7.97
C VAL A 20 -13.53 -8.17 -8.36
N ASN A 21 -13.63 -6.98 -8.97
CA ASN A 21 -14.88 -6.43 -9.51
C ASN A 21 -16.06 -6.36 -8.53
N GLN A 22 -15.80 -6.15 -7.24
CA GLN A 22 -16.85 -5.98 -6.24
C GLN A 22 -17.38 -4.55 -6.26
N ALA A 23 -18.70 -4.37 -6.22
CA ALA A 23 -19.30 -3.03 -6.12
C ALA A 23 -18.86 -2.34 -4.81
N SER A 24 -18.59 -1.04 -4.90
CA SER A 24 -18.21 -0.22 -3.73
C SER A 24 -18.97 1.10 -3.73
N SER A 25 -19.20 1.63 -2.54
CA SER A 25 -19.68 3.00 -2.32
C SER A 25 -18.71 3.83 -1.49
N ARG A 26 -17.48 3.32 -1.26
CA ARG A 26 -16.48 3.95 -0.41
C ARG A 26 -16.15 5.36 -0.88
N THR A 27 -15.93 6.26 0.07
CA THR A 27 -15.53 7.64 -0.22
C THR A 27 -14.14 7.94 0.30
N PHE A 28 -13.48 8.93 -0.32
CA PHE A 28 -12.13 9.35 0.00
C PHE A 28 -12.08 10.88 0.03
N GLY A 29 -11.47 11.45 1.06
CA GLY A 29 -11.20 12.89 1.08
C GLY A 29 -10.03 13.22 0.16
N LEU A 30 -10.22 14.17 -0.76
CA LEU A 30 -9.12 14.74 -1.56
C LEU A 30 -8.53 15.91 -0.78
N LEU A 31 -7.24 15.82 -0.45
CA LEU A 31 -6.52 16.88 0.25
C LEU A 31 -5.67 17.69 -0.73
N ASN A 32 -5.56 19.00 -0.49
CA ASN A 32 -4.56 19.86 -1.13
C ASN A 32 -3.22 19.85 -0.34
N SER A 33 -2.22 20.60 -0.81
CA SER A 33 -0.90 20.69 -0.18
C SER A 33 -0.90 21.30 1.22
N ALA A 34 -1.93 22.06 1.58
CA ALA A 34 -2.16 22.57 2.94
C ALA A 34 -2.94 21.59 3.83
N ALA A 35 -3.04 20.32 3.44
CA ALA A 35 -3.80 19.26 4.10
C ALA A 35 -5.29 19.60 4.35
N THR A 36 -5.83 20.51 3.53
CA THR A 36 -7.25 20.88 3.56
C THR A 36 -8.01 19.97 2.63
N ARG A 37 -9.13 19.42 3.11
CA ARG A 37 -10.04 18.62 2.28
C ARG A 37 -10.76 19.55 1.32
N VAL A 38 -10.51 19.38 0.02
CA VAL A 38 -11.10 20.19 -1.04
C VAL A 38 -12.22 19.47 -1.79
N ALA A 39 -12.29 18.15 -1.68
CA ALA A 39 -13.37 17.36 -2.25
C ALA A 39 -13.56 16.04 -1.51
N THR A 40 -14.68 15.37 -1.80
CA THR A 40 -14.90 13.96 -1.48
C THR A 40 -15.06 13.20 -2.79
N LEU A 41 -14.16 12.26 -3.04
CA LEU A 41 -14.21 11.34 -4.17
C LEU A 41 -14.97 10.07 -3.76
N ARG A 42 -15.59 9.41 -4.73
CA ARG A 42 -16.35 8.18 -4.50
C ARG A 42 -15.85 7.06 -5.41
N ALA A 43 -15.68 5.87 -4.86
CA ALA A 43 -15.53 4.65 -5.62
C ALA A 43 -16.88 4.08 -6.03
N ASN A 44 -16.90 3.43 -7.18
CA ASN A 44 -18.02 2.56 -7.58
C ASN A 44 -17.64 1.07 -7.55
N LYS A 45 -16.34 0.75 -7.46
CA LYS A 45 -15.86 -0.63 -7.57
C LYS A 45 -14.52 -0.83 -6.86
N VAL A 46 -14.39 -1.92 -6.12
CA VAL A 46 -13.10 -2.55 -5.80
C VAL A 46 -12.65 -3.30 -7.05
N VAL A 47 -11.62 -2.80 -7.70
CA VAL A 47 -11.02 -3.43 -8.88
C VAL A 47 -10.27 -4.70 -8.48
N TYR A 48 -9.53 -4.62 -7.37
CA TYR A 48 -8.69 -5.69 -6.83
C TYR A 48 -8.51 -5.47 -5.32
N SER A 49 -8.56 -6.52 -4.52
CA SER A 49 -8.15 -6.50 -3.11
C SER A 49 -7.61 -7.85 -2.66
N THR A 50 -6.52 -7.87 -1.91
CA THR A 50 -5.97 -9.07 -1.28
C THR A 50 -5.08 -8.72 -0.09
N MET A 51 -4.95 -9.68 0.84
CA MET A 51 -3.90 -9.74 1.87
C MET A 51 -2.97 -10.95 1.68
N THR A 52 -3.08 -11.63 0.53
CA THR A 52 -2.25 -12.80 0.18
C THR A 52 -1.01 -12.31 -0.54
N ASP A 53 0.19 -12.70 -0.09
CA ASP A 53 1.50 -12.33 -0.65
C ASP A 53 1.83 -10.82 -0.65
N THR A 54 0.83 -9.94 -0.60
CA THR A 54 0.89 -8.49 -0.50
C THR A 54 -0.37 -8.02 0.22
N ASP A 55 -0.48 -6.72 0.50
CA ASP A 55 -1.61 -6.15 1.20
C ASP A 55 -2.07 -4.88 0.49
N VAL A 56 -3.00 -5.06 -0.44
CA VAL A 56 -3.42 -3.99 -1.35
C VAL A 56 -4.90 -4.05 -1.68
N SER A 57 -5.52 -2.87 -1.75
CA SER A 57 -6.85 -2.61 -2.32
C SER A 57 -6.73 -1.53 -3.40
N ILE A 58 -7.33 -1.77 -4.56
CA ILE A 58 -7.41 -0.82 -5.67
C ILE A 58 -8.87 -0.55 -5.99
N TYR A 59 -9.24 0.73 -5.94
CA TYR A 59 -10.59 1.21 -6.21
C TYR A 59 -10.66 1.99 -7.52
N GLN A 60 -11.72 1.75 -8.29
CA GLN A 60 -12.13 2.61 -9.39
C GLN A 60 -13.02 3.74 -8.85
N LEU A 61 -12.64 4.97 -9.15
CA LEU A 61 -13.41 6.16 -8.80
C LEU A 61 -14.46 6.46 -9.87
N THR A 62 -15.54 7.15 -9.47
CA THR A 62 -16.56 7.69 -10.39
C THR A 62 -16.07 8.93 -11.13
N THR A 63 -14.96 9.54 -10.69
CA THR A 63 -14.37 10.75 -11.27
C THR A 63 -13.00 10.43 -11.88
N THR A 64 -12.77 10.87 -13.11
CA THR A 64 -11.51 10.62 -13.83
C THR A 64 -10.37 11.49 -13.30
N TYR A 65 -9.11 11.08 -13.53
CA TYR A 65 -7.95 11.90 -13.19
C TYR A 65 -7.96 13.28 -13.89
N ALA A 66 -8.42 13.34 -15.15
CA ALA A 66 -8.54 14.60 -15.89
C ALA A 66 -9.57 15.55 -15.24
N ALA A 67 -10.71 15.01 -14.79
CA ALA A 67 -11.72 15.80 -14.10
C ALA A 67 -11.23 16.29 -12.72
N ILE A 68 -10.52 15.44 -11.96
CA ILE A 68 -9.91 15.84 -10.68
C ILE A 68 -8.89 16.96 -10.89
N LYS A 69 -8.01 16.84 -11.88
CA LYS A 69 -7.01 17.86 -12.21
C LYS A 69 -7.66 19.17 -12.66
N SER A 70 -8.67 19.10 -13.50
CA SER A 70 -9.39 20.29 -13.99
C SER A 70 -10.10 21.04 -12.86
N ALA A 71 -10.79 20.31 -11.96
CA ALA A 71 -11.58 20.90 -10.89
C ALA A 71 -10.74 21.40 -9.71
N TYR A 72 -9.64 20.72 -9.38
CA TYR A 72 -8.91 20.96 -8.12
C TYR A 72 -7.41 21.25 -8.31
N GLY A 73 -6.88 21.20 -9.54
CA GLY A 73 -5.45 21.39 -9.80
C GLY A 73 -4.57 20.25 -9.29
N ILE A 74 -5.15 19.13 -8.85
CA ILE A 74 -4.42 18.00 -8.24
C ILE A 74 -4.25 16.90 -9.28
N SER A 75 -3.00 16.46 -9.48
CA SER A 75 -2.67 15.31 -10.33
C SER A 75 -2.53 14.04 -9.50
N ALA A 76 -2.90 12.89 -10.06
CA ALA A 76 -2.65 11.60 -9.43
C ALA A 76 -1.15 11.32 -9.37
N LEU A 77 -0.71 10.65 -8.30
CA LEU A 77 0.65 10.14 -8.20
C LEU A 77 0.82 8.94 -9.13
N THR A 78 2.01 8.84 -9.74
CA THR A 78 2.38 7.70 -10.59
C THR A 78 2.94 6.59 -9.72
N VAL A 79 2.48 5.36 -9.94
CA VAL A 79 3.05 4.15 -9.31
C VAL A 79 4.33 3.78 -10.04
N GLN A 80 5.40 3.51 -9.30
CA GLN A 80 6.66 3.00 -9.83
C GLN A 80 6.49 1.56 -10.33
N ASP A 81 7.15 1.20 -11.42
CA ASP A 81 7.11 -0.10 -12.10
C ASP A 81 8.40 -0.91 -11.93
N THR A 82 9.28 -0.47 -11.03
CA THR A 82 10.56 -1.08 -10.71
C THR A 82 10.70 -1.23 -9.20
N HIS A 83 11.34 -2.31 -8.77
CA HIS A 83 11.58 -2.58 -7.36
C HIS A 83 12.41 -1.43 -6.73
N PRO A 84 11.98 -0.82 -5.61
CA PRO A 84 12.75 0.19 -4.87
C PRO A 84 14.09 -0.35 -4.37
N THR A 85 15.01 0.52 -3.97
CA THR A 85 16.34 0.10 -3.49
C THR A 85 16.53 0.44 -2.02
N ALA A 86 17.28 -0.39 -1.29
CA ALA A 86 17.71 -0.04 0.06
C ALA A 86 18.50 1.28 0.03
N GLY A 87 18.29 2.12 1.04
CA GLY A 87 18.84 3.47 1.11
C GLY A 87 18.01 4.56 0.41
N THR A 88 17.03 4.22 -0.43
CA THR A 88 16.16 5.21 -1.08
C THR A 88 15.47 6.10 -0.04
N ALA A 89 15.60 7.41 -0.20
CA ALA A 89 14.90 8.39 0.64
C ALA A 89 13.42 8.43 0.25
N ILE A 90 12.55 8.24 1.25
CA ILE A 90 11.11 8.11 1.07
C ILE A 90 10.34 9.02 2.02
N THR A 91 9.09 9.29 1.68
CA THR A 91 8.12 9.96 2.55
C THR A 91 6.81 9.20 2.55
N VAL A 92 6.33 8.80 3.73
CA VAL A 92 4.96 8.28 3.94
C VAL A 92 4.02 9.47 4.10
N ALA A 93 3.08 9.64 3.17
CA ALA A 93 2.16 10.77 3.17
C ALA A 93 0.79 10.40 3.73
N SER A 94 0.59 10.56 5.05
CA SER A 94 -0.67 10.20 5.71
C SER A 94 -1.72 11.28 5.57
N GLY A 95 -2.75 10.99 4.77
CA GLY A 95 -3.92 11.86 4.64
C GLY A 95 -4.83 11.85 5.87
N TYR A 96 -4.92 10.74 6.59
CA TYR A 96 -5.73 10.63 7.80
C TYR A 96 -5.20 11.54 8.91
N TRP A 97 -3.89 11.42 9.21
CA TRP A 97 -3.21 12.24 10.21
C TRP A 97 -2.75 13.60 9.70
N LYS A 98 -2.88 13.86 8.39
CA LYS A 98 -2.39 15.08 7.72
C LYS A 98 -0.91 15.34 8.01
N ARG A 99 -0.12 14.27 8.01
CA ARG A 99 1.28 14.27 8.43
C ARG A 99 2.15 13.52 7.44
N LEU A 100 3.36 14.03 7.25
CA LEU A 100 4.41 13.38 6.47
C LEU A 100 5.41 12.73 7.42
N TYR A 101 5.85 11.51 7.09
CA TYR A 101 6.90 10.79 7.80
C TYR A 101 8.03 10.52 6.82
N SER A 102 9.16 11.22 6.96
CA SER A 102 10.30 11.09 6.05
C SER A 102 11.37 10.18 6.66
N CYS A 103 11.87 9.24 5.87
CA CYS A 103 12.88 8.27 6.29
C CYS A 103 13.54 7.63 5.05
N ASN A 104 14.21 6.49 5.24
CA ASN A 104 14.76 5.69 4.16
C ASN A 104 14.20 4.26 4.18
N VAL A 105 14.27 3.61 3.02
CA VAL A 105 14.17 2.16 2.90
C VAL A 105 15.40 1.54 3.59
N ASP A 106 15.19 0.74 4.63
CA ASP A 106 16.28 0.00 5.28
C ASP A 106 16.62 -1.27 4.50
N GLY A 107 15.59 -1.99 4.05
CA GLY A 107 15.73 -3.22 3.30
C GLY A 107 14.37 -3.86 3.04
N PHE A 108 14.40 -5.17 2.82
CA PHE A 108 13.21 -5.95 2.46
C PHE A 108 13.13 -7.20 3.33
N ALA A 109 11.96 -7.46 3.90
CA ALA A 109 11.67 -8.71 4.59
C ALA A 109 11.28 -9.76 3.55
N TYR A 110 12.04 -10.86 3.46
CA TYR A 110 11.74 -11.94 2.52
C TYR A 110 10.29 -12.42 2.68
N ARG A 111 9.90 -12.67 3.94
CA ARG A 111 8.51 -12.80 4.37
C ARG A 111 8.26 -11.93 5.58
N LEU A 112 7.14 -11.22 5.56
CA LEU A 112 6.60 -10.53 6.73
C LEU A 112 5.34 -11.28 7.17
N LYS A 113 5.37 -11.88 8.37
CA LYS A 113 4.24 -12.64 8.90
C LYS A 113 3.59 -11.87 10.03
N GLU A 114 2.27 -11.74 9.96
CA GLU A 114 1.44 -11.07 10.95
C GLU A 114 0.12 -11.83 11.12
N GLY A 115 -0.11 -12.40 12.30
CA GLY A 115 -1.25 -13.28 12.54
C GLY A 115 -1.30 -14.43 11.53
N ASP A 116 -2.41 -14.50 10.79
CA ASP A 116 -2.66 -15.52 9.77
C ASP A 116 -2.10 -15.14 8.39
N TRP A 117 -1.64 -13.91 8.20
CA TRP A 117 -1.15 -13.41 6.91
C TRP A 117 0.36 -13.52 6.77
N THR A 118 0.79 -13.71 5.53
CA THR A 118 2.19 -13.66 5.15
C THR A 118 2.33 -12.90 3.86
N TRP A 119 3.06 -11.79 3.91
CA TRP A 119 3.42 -10.98 2.77
C TRP A 119 4.84 -11.27 2.32
N LYS A 120 5.11 -11.06 1.03
CA LYS A 120 6.40 -11.25 0.38
C LYS A 120 7.07 -9.91 0.21
N ASP A 121 8.39 -9.90 0.33
CA ASP A 121 9.24 -8.78 -0.11
C ASP A 121 8.85 -7.43 0.54
N SER A 122 8.38 -7.45 1.79
CA SER A 122 7.83 -6.25 2.41
C SER A 122 8.94 -5.23 2.66
N LEU A 123 8.71 -3.99 2.23
CA LEU A 123 9.65 -2.88 2.37
C LEU A 123 9.74 -2.51 3.85
N ARG A 124 10.92 -2.70 4.43
CA ARG A 124 11.24 -2.30 5.81
C ARG A 124 11.76 -0.87 5.84
N TYR A 125 11.22 -0.05 6.73
CA TYR A 125 11.74 1.28 6.95
C TYR A 125 12.91 1.31 7.94
N THR A 126 13.73 2.35 7.84
CA THR A 126 14.56 2.80 8.97
C THR A 126 13.69 3.23 10.16
N SER A 127 14.24 3.18 11.37
CA SER A 127 13.54 3.56 12.62
C SER A 127 13.04 5.01 12.67
N ALA A 128 13.49 5.86 11.75
CA ALA A 128 12.99 7.23 11.61
C ALA A 128 11.53 7.30 11.11
N CYS A 129 11.04 6.29 10.37
CA CYS A 129 9.64 6.22 9.98
C CYS A 129 8.79 5.68 11.14
N GLN A 130 8.40 6.60 12.03
CA GLN A 130 7.50 6.33 13.15
C GLN A 130 6.04 6.50 12.72
N THR A 131 5.61 5.73 11.73
CA THR A 131 4.19 5.62 11.36
C THR A 131 3.41 4.99 12.52
N ILE A 132 2.13 5.35 12.64
CA ILE A 132 1.25 4.96 13.75
C ILE A 132 -0.06 4.39 13.22
N GLY A 133 -0.85 3.73 14.06
CA GLY A 133 -2.20 3.29 13.72
C GLY A 133 -3.01 4.36 12.96
N GLY A 134 -3.69 3.97 11.88
CA GLY A 134 -4.40 4.89 10.97
C GLY A 134 -3.53 5.52 9.87
N THR A 135 -2.22 5.25 9.84
CA THR A 135 -1.37 5.55 8.66
C THR A 135 -1.45 4.48 7.58
N SER A 136 -2.04 3.31 7.84
CA SER A 136 -2.21 2.26 6.85
C SER A 136 -2.96 2.76 5.61
N GLY A 137 -2.54 2.30 4.45
CA GLY A 137 -3.04 2.74 3.15
C GLY A 137 -2.41 4.05 2.65
N SER A 138 -1.54 4.68 3.43
CA SER A 138 -0.83 5.89 2.98
C SER A 138 0.20 5.55 1.90
N PRO A 139 0.31 6.35 0.82
CA PRO A 139 1.34 6.15 -0.18
C PRO A 139 2.73 6.42 0.41
N VAL A 140 3.68 5.55 0.08
CA VAL A 140 5.11 5.74 0.30
C VAL A 140 5.71 6.29 -0.99
N ILE A 141 6.28 7.48 -0.93
CA ILE A 141 6.73 8.24 -2.09
C ILE A 141 8.25 8.27 -2.10
N ASP A 142 8.88 7.92 -3.23
CA ASP A 142 10.30 8.15 -3.46
C ASP A 142 10.55 9.66 -3.64
N ASN A 143 11.43 10.23 -2.82
CA ASN A 143 11.66 11.67 -2.79
C ASN A 143 12.37 12.20 -4.04
N ALA A 144 13.14 11.36 -4.73
CA ALA A 144 13.86 11.75 -5.95
C ALA A 144 12.95 11.72 -7.18
N THR A 145 12.04 10.75 -7.27
CA THR A 145 11.19 10.57 -8.46
C THR A 145 9.77 11.11 -8.30
N GLY A 146 9.30 11.28 -7.06
CA GLY A 146 7.91 11.63 -6.74
C GLY A 146 6.90 10.51 -7.02
N LYS A 147 7.38 9.29 -7.32
CA LYS A 147 6.52 8.13 -7.58
C LYS A 147 6.16 7.37 -6.31
N VAL A 148 5.01 6.71 -6.32
CA VAL A 148 4.61 5.78 -5.26
C VAL A 148 5.38 4.47 -5.42
N VAL A 149 6.13 4.07 -4.40
CA VAL A 149 6.93 2.83 -4.40
C VAL A 149 6.31 1.72 -3.55
N ALA A 150 5.51 2.10 -2.56
CA ALA A 150 4.84 1.17 -1.66
C ALA A 150 3.59 1.79 -1.04
N VAL A 151 2.83 0.97 -0.31
CA VAL A 151 1.71 1.39 0.54
C VAL A 151 2.02 1.04 1.99
N ASN A 152 1.99 2.04 2.88
CA ASN A 152 2.30 1.86 4.30
C ASN A 152 1.36 0.84 4.92
N ASN A 153 1.90 -0.14 5.65
CA ASN A 153 1.19 -1.37 5.96
C ASN A 153 0.99 -1.59 7.46
N THR A 154 2.05 -1.96 8.17
CA THR A 154 2.02 -2.41 9.57
C THR A 154 3.34 -2.04 10.28
N GLY A 155 3.48 -2.36 11.56
CA GLY A 155 4.71 -2.27 12.33
C GLY A 155 4.66 -3.16 13.55
N ASN A 156 5.82 -3.53 14.09
CA ASN A 156 5.88 -4.34 15.31
C ASN A 156 5.84 -3.44 16.54
N GLU A 157 4.71 -3.43 17.24
CA GLU A 157 4.43 -2.45 18.30
C GLU A 157 4.97 -2.87 19.68
N ASP A 158 4.89 -4.15 20.03
CA ASP A 158 5.08 -4.68 21.38
C ASP A 158 6.22 -5.72 21.50
N GLY A 159 6.96 -5.96 20.42
CA GLY A 159 8.02 -6.96 20.40
C GLY A 159 7.49 -8.41 20.39
N GLU A 160 6.20 -8.59 20.11
CA GLU A 160 5.63 -9.94 19.99
C GLU A 160 6.02 -10.59 18.65
N THR A 161 5.88 -11.91 18.60
CA THR A 161 6.34 -12.73 17.47
C THR A 161 5.17 -13.10 16.56
N CYS A 162 5.05 -12.39 15.44
CA CYS A 162 4.11 -12.69 14.36
C CYS A 162 2.63 -12.66 14.81
N THR A 163 2.28 -11.90 15.84
CA THR A 163 0.90 -11.64 16.26
C THR A 163 0.36 -10.42 15.51
N GLU A 164 -0.94 -10.16 15.63
CA GLU A 164 -1.56 -8.96 15.03
C GLU A 164 -0.96 -7.68 15.64
N ASN A 165 -0.66 -6.68 14.81
CA ASN A 165 0.12 -5.47 15.13
C ASN A 165 1.58 -5.75 15.54
N ASN A 166 2.07 -6.97 15.31
CA ASN A 166 3.37 -7.43 15.72
C ASN A 166 4.01 -8.36 14.66
N PRO A 167 4.18 -7.86 13.42
CA PRO A 167 4.77 -8.62 12.35
C PRO A 167 6.20 -9.06 12.68
N CYS A 168 6.57 -10.24 12.20
CA CYS A 168 7.92 -10.78 12.28
C CYS A 168 8.48 -11.02 10.87
N GLU A 169 9.80 -10.90 10.72
CA GLU A 169 10.48 -11.27 9.49
C GLU A 169 10.78 -12.77 9.53
N VAL A 170 10.47 -13.50 8.45
CA VAL A 170 10.88 -14.89 8.27
C VAL A 170 11.80 -14.96 7.05
N ASP A 171 13.05 -15.36 7.25
CA ASP A 171 14.03 -15.47 6.17
C ASP A 171 13.83 -16.73 5.31
N ALA A 172 14.62 -16.87 4.24
CA ALA A 172 14.53 -18.02 3.33
C ALA A 172 14.86 -19.38 3.99
N SER A 173 15.55 -19.37 5.14
CA SER A 173 15.85 -20.57 5.93
C SER A 173 14.80 -20.85 7.01
N GLY A 174 13.80 -19.98 7.18
CA GLY A 174 12.79 -20.07 8.21
C GLY A 174 13.18 -19.43 9.55
N ASN A 175 14.30 -18.70 9.62
CA ASN A 175 14.66 -17.99 10.85
C ASN A 175 13.73 -16.78 11.05
N VAL A 176 13.24 -16.63 12.28
CA VAL A 176 12.34 -15.54 12.67
C VAL A 176 13.15 -14.41 13.31
N THR A 177 12.94 -13.18 12.84
CA THR A 177 13.49 -11.97 13.45
C THR A 177 12.33 -11.04 13.84
N VAL A 178 12.29 -10.66 15.12
CA VAL A 178 11.40 -9.63 15.63
C VAL A 178 12.15 -8.31 15.69
N ARG A 179 11.50 -7.24 15.23
CA ARG A 179 12.06 -5.89 15.21
C ARG A 179 11.06 -4.91 15.83
N GLU A 180 11.02 -4.88 17.15
CA GLU A 180 10.19 -3.93 17.90
C GLU A 180 10.43 -2.49 17.43
N GLY A 181 9.36 -1.75 17.20
CA GLY A 181 9.35 -0.36 16.74
C GLY A 181 9.65 -0.16 15.25
N ILE A 182 9.85 -1.23 14.48
CA ILE A 182 10.08 -1.15 13.03
C ILE A 182 8.77 -1.30 12.26
N ASN A 183 8.59 -0.41 11.30
CA ASN A 183 7.42 -0.30 10.43
C ASN A 183 7.73 -0.76 9.00
N TYR A 184 6.69 -1.21 8.30
CA TYR A 184 6.77 -1.85 6.99
C TYR A 184 5.73 -1.30 6.01
N ALA A 185 5.99 -1.52 4.73
CA ALA A 185 5.09 -1.25 3.62
C ALA A 185 5.04 -2.43 2.66
N GLN A 186 3.96 -2.51 1.88
CA GLN A 186 3.86 -3.45 0.77
C GLN A 186 4.18 -2.75 -0.54
N GLU A 187 5.06 -3.35 -1.33
CA GLU A 187 5.56 -2.77 -2.56
C GLU A 187 4.50 -2.70 -3.65
N THR A 188 4.58 -1.70 -4.53
CA THR A 188 3.58 -1.48 -5.58
C THR A 188 4.08 -1.79 -6.99
N TYR A 189 5.36 -2.14 -7.16
CA TYR A 189 5.99 -2.25 -8.49
C TYR A 189 5.44 -3.39 -9.37
N GLN A 190 4.80 -4.38 -8.75
CA GLN A 190 4.18 -5.50 -9.45
C GLN A 190 2.81 -5.12 -10.06
N ILE A 191 2.20 -4.03 -9.59
CA ILE A 191 0.84 -3.63 -9.96
C ILE A 191 0.75 -3.16 -11.42
N PRO A 192 1.64 -2.28 -11.95
CA PRO A 192 1.51 -1.75 -13.31
C PRO A 192 1.40 -2.82 -14.41
N ALA A 193 2.14 -3.94 -14.29
CA ALA A 193 2.11 -5.03 -15.26
C ALA A 193 0.75 -5.75 -15.33
N CYS A 194 -0.09 -5.60 -14.30
CA CYS A 194 -1.44 -6.16 -14.24
C CYS A 194 -2.51 -5.27 -14.87
N PHE A 195 -2.16 -4.09 -15.39
CA PHE A 195 -3.10 -3.15 -16.01
C PHE A 195 -2.79 -2.95 -17.49
N THR A 196 -3.85 -2.95 -18.31
CA THR A 196 -3.75 -2.62 -19.73
C THR A 196 -3.72 -1.10 -19.95
N THR A 197 -3.45 -0.67 -21.19
CA THR A 197 -3.43 0.76 -21.58
C THR A 197 -4.75 1.50 -21.33
N ALA A 198 -5.86 0.79 -21.13
CA ALA A 198 -7.17 1.35 -20.78
C ALA A 198 -7.44 1.40 -19.25
N ASN A 199 -6.43 1.19 -18.41
CA ASN A 199 -6.57 1.04 -16.94
C ASN A 199 -7.52 -0.11 -16.54
N VAL A 200 -7.55 -1.17 -17.35
CA VAL A 200 -8.33 -2.38 -17.06
C VAL A 200 -7.41 -3.42 -16.46
N LEU A 201 -7.77 -3.92 -15.26
CA LEU A 201 -7.08 -5.02 -14.61
C LEU A 201 -7.16 -6.28 -15.48
N ASN A 202 -6.01 -6.89 -15.73
CA ASN A 202 -5.87 -8.19 -16.36
C ASN A 202 -4.83 -9.01 -15.59
N LEU A 203 -5.30 -9.84 -14.65
CA LEU A 203 -4.45 -10.73 -13.86
C LEU A 203 -3.78 -11.84 -14.69
N SER A 204 -4.18 -12.01 -15.95
CA SER A 204 -3.57 -12.94 -16.91
C SER A 204 -2.60 -12.25 -17.87
N ALA A 205 -2.35 -10.94 -17.70
CA ALA A 205 -1.37 -10.23 -18.51
C ALA A 205 0.05 -10.81 -18.31
N SER A 206 0.84 -10.80 -19.38
CA SER A 206 2.25 -11.19 -19.31
C SER A 206 2.99 -10.26 -18.33
N GLY A 207 3.63 -10.84 -17.33
CA GLY A 207 4.35 -10.09 -16.28
C GLY A 207 3.51 -9.71 -15.06
N CYS A 208 2.19 -9.95 -15.05
CA CYS A 208 1.40 -9.77 -13.83
C CYS A 208 1.69 -10.91 -12.83
N THR A 209 2.24 -10.54 -11.67
CA THR A 209 2.60 -11.48 -10.58
C THR A 209 1.68 -11.40 -9.37
N LEU A 210 0.64 -10.55 -9.42
CA LEU A 210 -0.32 -10.43 -8.33
C LEU A 210 -1.11 -11.75 -8.13
N PRO A 211 -1.48 -12.07 -6.87
CA PRO A 211 -2.37 -13.19 -6.57
C PRO A 211 -3.65 -13.18 -7.40
N LYS A 212 -4.15 -14.39 -7.69
CA LYS A 212 -5.35 -14.62 -8.51
C LYS A 212 -6.43 -15.35 -7.70
N PRO A 213 -7.71 -15.14 -8.01
CA PRO A 213 -8.82 -15.90 -7.41
C PRO A 213 -8.75 -17.40 -7.72
#